data_AF-A0A2T2N3Q1-F1
#
_entry.id   AF-A0A2T2N3Q1-F1
#
_cell.length_a   1.000
_cell.length_b   1.000
_cell.length_c   1.000
_cell.angle_alpha   90.00
_cell.angle_beta   90.00
_cell.angle_gamma   90.00
#
_symmetry.space_group_name_H-M   'P 1'
#
loop_
_entity.id
_entity.type
_entity.pdbx_description
1 polymer ?
#
loop_
_entity_poly.entity_id
_entity_poly.type
_entity_poly.pdbx_seq_one_letter_code
_entity_poly.pdbx_strand_id
1 'polypeptide(L)'
;MQEDVDHVLNLTVSRFNPLPGDKLAYEGVGTDDRRYRLRMPPYCISDINQARESLLIYVRKAKGKYLNLFLDRRNPLLDAKRPLINKALDIWAATRLIERTWKLCGRETFGIHSHQGRSDPWKGFVPVTPIMDQQLDQVVIREILVPLKNDLLNALKEKVYAENDRKLHAFELYLTFFILMNNAEMQLAAEQEFARRYGFSGRFGPRGKYMDAEAQFHAARTMLGHFHYISRANCVLKASQKDLREMGLGDREVSYLKYVRQQTKAQKPEFMRLMREHKYESPLYFCHQMLSSEWSPGHGHIEELPETGHIEETPETGPSSDYS
;
A
#
# COMPACT_ATOMS: atom_id res chain seq x y z
N MET A 1 -20.41 6.21 -5.71
CA MET A 1 -19.15 6.44 -4.98
C MET A 1 -17.97 6.19 -5.90
N GLN A 2 -16.82 6.78 -5.63
CA GLN A 2 -15.56 6.61 -6.39
C GLN A 2 -14.40 6.66 -5.41
N GLU A 3 -13.26 6.04 -5.70
CA GLU A 3 -12.07 6.20 -4.86
C GLU A 3 -11.07 7.14 -5.55
N ASP A 4 -10.56 6.76 -6.73
CA ASP A 4 -9.62 7.58 -7.53
C ASP A 4 -9.59 7.28 -9.05
N VAL A 5 -10.44 6.38 -9.54
CA VAL A 5 -10.47 5.93 -10.95
C VAL A 5 -11.86 6.12 -11.52
N ASP A 6 -12.03 6.61 -12.77
CA ASP A 6 -13.35 7.05 -13.32
C ASP A 6 -14.34 5.88 -13.55
N HIS A 7 -14.69 5.21 -12.46
CA HIS A 7 -15.70 4.18 -12.33
C HIS A 7 -16.53 4.56 -11.11
N VAL A 8 -17.83 4.37 -11.23
CA VAL A 8 -18.77 4.71 -10.16
C VAL A 8 -19.31 3.41 -9.59
N LEU A 9 -19.19 3.28 -8.27
CA LEU A 9 -19.83 2.25 -7.47
C LEU A 9 -21.22 2.74 -7.06
N ASN A 10 -22.28 2.06 -7.50
CA ASN A 10 -23.65 2.37 -7.12
C ASN A 10 -24.01 1.52 -5.89
N LEU A 11 -24.50 2.17 -4.84
CA LEU A 11 -24.86 1.51 -3.58
C LEU A 11 -26.22 1.99 -3.10
N THR A 12 -26.95 1.08 -2.47
CA THR A 12 -28.17 1.41 -1.73
C THR A 12 -27.81 1.78 -0.29
N VAL A 13 -28.28 2.93 0.16
CA VAL A 13 -27.98 3.47 1.49
C VAL A 13 -29.26 3.79 2.25
N SER A 14 -29.19 3.73 3.58
CA SER A 14 -30.29 4.09 4.48
C SER A 14 -29.78 4.91 5.65
N ARG A 15 -30.65 5.77 6.19
CA ARG A 15 -30.38 6.46 7.45
C ARG A 15 -30.61 5.50 8.61
N PHE A 16 -29.70 5.50 9.59
CA PHE A 16 -29.83 4.72 10.81
C PHE A 16 -29.95 5.62 12.04
N ASN A 17 -30.38 5.04 13.17
CA ASN A 17 -30.41 5.70 14.47
C ASN A 17 -29.11 5.36 15.21
N PRO A 18 -28.20 6.33 15.44
CA PRO A 18 -26.92 6.03 16.07
C PRO A 18 -27.04 5.58 17.52
N LEU A 19 -26.17 4.66 17.90
CA LEU A 19 -25.97 4.20 19.26
C LEU A 19 -24.74 4.86 19.89
N PRO A 20 -24.65 4.90 21.24
CA PRO A 20 -23.44 5.33 21.92
C PRO A 20 -22.21 4.53 21.44
N GLY A 21 -21.18 5.24 20.98
CA GLY A 21 -19.95 4.65 20.45
C GLY A 21 -19.85 4.64 18.92
N ASP A 22 -20.93 4.91 18.19
CA ASP A 22 -20.88 4.97 16.72
C ASP A 22 -19.99 6.11 16.22
N LYS A 23 -19.15 5.82 15.23
CA LYS A 23 -18.27 6.81 14.61
C LYS A 23 -19.05 7.68 13.62
N LEU A 24 -19.45 8.87 14.06
CA LEU A 24 -20.21 9.86 13.28
C LEU A 24 -19.39 11.07 12.83
N ALA A 25 -18.07 10.95 12.82
CA ALA A 25 -17.19 12.01 12.35
C ALA A 25 -15.87 11.46 11.79
N TYR A 26 -15.30 12.21 10.85
CA TYR A 26 -13.87 12.15 10.57
C TYR A 26 -13.16 13.17 11.44
N GLU A 27 -12.04 12.76 12.02
CA GLU A 27 -11.23 13.56 12.92
C GLU A 27 -9.77 13.37 12.54
N GLY A 28 -8.96 14.40 12.75
CA GLY A 28 -7.52 14.32 12.47
C GLY A 28 -6.85 15.67 12.56
N VAL A 29 -5.69 15.78 11.93
CA VAL A 29 -4.85 16.97 11.85
C VAL A 29 -4.72 17.40 10.39
N GLY A 30 -5.01 18.67 10.12
CA GLY A 30 -4.89 19.29 8.80
C GLY A 30 -3.42 19.54 8.42
N THR A 31 -3.19 20.05 7.21
CA THR A 31 -1.82 20.37 6.74
C THR A 31 -1.18 21.56 7.45
N ASP A 32 -1.96 22.30 8.23
CA ASP A 32 -1.56 23.43 9.07
C ASP A 32 -1.39 23.02 10.55
N ASP A 33 -1.28 21.72 10.82
CA ASP A 33 -1.20 21.11 12.15
C ASP A 33 -2.40 21.40 13.07
N ARG A 34 -3.53 21.89 12.51
CA ARG A 34 -4.75 22.13 13.28
C ARG A 34 -5.65 20.90 13.29
N ARG A 35 -6.21 20.60 14.46
CA ARG A 35 -7.21 19.53 14.58
C ARG A 35 -8.49 19.91 13.87
N TYR A 36 -9.07 18.96 13.13
CA TYR A 36 -10.38 19.10 12.50
C TYR A 36 -11.32 18.01 12.98
N ARG A 37 -12.62 18.29 12.89
CA ARG A 37 -13.70 17.33 13.10
C ARG A 37 -14.82 17.59 12.09
N LEU A 38 -14.94 16.69 11.13
CA LEU A 38 -15.99 16.68 10.14
C LEU A 38 -17.14 15.79 10.62
N ARG A 39 -18.23 16.41 11.10
CA ARG A 39 -19.44 15.67 11.50
C ARG A 39 -20.16 15.12 10.28
N MET A 40 -20.62 13.87 10.38
CA MET A 40 -21.21 13.14 9.28
C MET A 40 -22.62 12.69 9.62
N PRO A 41 -23.54 12.71 8.65
CA PRO A 41 -24.90 12.22 8.85
C PRO A 41 -24.90 10.70 9.05
N PRO A 42 -25.88 10.14 9.78
CA PRO A 42 -25.90 8.72 10.10
C PRO A 42 -26.49 7.90 8.95
N TYR A 43 -25.73 7.77 7.86
CA TYR A 43 -26.04 6.87 6.76
C TYR A 43 -25.14 5.65 6.75
N CYS A 44 -25.69 4.51 6.36
CA CYS A 44 -25.00 3.24 6.16
C CYS A 44 -25.43 2.60 4.84
N ILE A 45 -24.63 1.65 4.35
CA ILE A 45 -25.00 0.77 3.24
C ILE A 45 -26.04 -0.22 3.75
N SER A 46 -27.22 -0.23 3.13
CA SER A 46 -28.35 -1.06 3.56
C SER A 46 -28.44 -2.40 2.82
N ASP A 47 -27.77 -2.53 1.67
CA ASP A 47 -27.66 -3.80 0.93
C ASP A 47 -26.19 -4.17 0.70
N ILE A 48 -25.65 -4.94 1.65
CA ILE A 48 -24.25 -5.41 1.61
C ILE A 48 -24.02 -6.40 0.47
N ASN A 49 -25.02 -7.18 0.08
CA ASN A 49 -24.89 -8.16 -1.00
C ASN A 49 -24.79 -7.45 -2.36
N GLN A 50 -25.63 -6.45 -2.61
CA GLN A 50 -25.50 -5.58 -3.78
C GLN A 50 -24.16 -4.85 -3.78
N ALA A 51 -23.72 -4.35 -2.61
CA ALA A 51 -22.43 -3.68 -2.50
C ALA A 51 -21.27 -4.61 -2.89
N ARG A 52 -21.28 -5.86 -2.42
CA ARG A 52 -20.32 -6.91 -2.77
C ARG A 52 -20.26 -7.14 -4.28
N GLU A 53 -21.39 -7.38 -4.92
CA GLU A 53 -21.43 -7.61 -6.38
C GLU A 53 -20.92 -6.39 -7.16
N SER A 54 -21.31 -5.19 -6.71
CA SER A 54 -20.88 -3.94 -7.32
C SER A 54 -19.37 -3.71 -7.16
N LEU A 55 -18.81 -4.03 -6.00
CA LEU A 55 -17.38 -3.95 -5.71
C LEU A 55 -16.59 -4.94 -6.57
N LEU A 56 -17.04 -6.18 -6.72
CA LEU A 56 -16.36 -7.17 -7.58
C LEU A 56 -16.26 -6.69 -9.04
N ILE A 57 -17.32 -6.04 -9.55
CA ILE A 57 -17.31 -5.43 -10.89
C ILE A 57 -16.36 -4.23 -10.91
N TYR A 58 -16.39 -3.38 -9.87
CA TYR A 58 -15.52 -2.21 -9.75
C TYR A 58 -14.05 -2.60 -9.78
N VAL A 59 -13.61 -3.57 -8.96
CA VAL A 59 -12.20 -4.01 -8.85
C VAL A 59 -11.66 -4.46 -10.21
N ARG A 60 -12.43 -5.28 -10.94
CA ARG A 60 -12.03 -5.76 -12.27
C ARG A 60 -11.78 -4.62 -13.25
N LYS A 61 -12.60 -3.57 -13.20
CA LYS A 61 -12.45 -2.38 -14.05
C LYS A 61 -11.32 -1.46 -13.57
N ALA A 62 -11.24 -1.25 -12.25
CA ALA A 62 -10.26 -0.39 -11.60
C ALA A 62 -8.83 -0.90 -11.80
N LYS A 63 -8.61 -2.22 -11.75
CA LYS A 63 -7.30 -2.85 -12.01
C LYS A 63 -6.66 -2.30 -13.29
N GLY A 64 -7.37 -2.38 -14.42
CA GLY A 64 -6.82 -1.90 -15.70
C GLY A 64 -6.42 -0.44 -15.66
N LYS A 65 -7.16 0.41 -14.95
CA LYS A 65 -6.81 1.82 -14.79
C LYS A 65 -5.66 2.06 -13.82
N TYR A 66 -5.59 1.36 -12.68
CA TYR A 66 -4.44 1.47 -11.78
C TYR A 66 -3.15 1.03 -12.48
N LEU A 67 -3.20 -0.06 -13.25
CA LEU A 67 -2.07 -0.48 -14.07
C LEU A 67 -1.68 0.62 -15.08
N ASN A 68 -2.64 1.30 -15.69
CA ASN A 68 -2.37 2.41 -16.62
C ASN A 68 -1.82 3.67 -15.95
N LEU A 69 -2.20 3.94 -14.71
CA LEU A 69 -1.83 5.16 -13.97
C LEU A 69 -0.44 5.03 -13.35
N PHE A 70 -0.17 3.86 -12.77
CA PHE A 70 1.05 3.62 -11.98
C PHE A 70 2.13 2.86 -12.74
N LEU A 71 1.79 2.20 -13.84
CA LEU A 71 2.76 1.46 -14.64
C LEU A 71 2.85 2.07 -16.05
N ASP A 72 4.07 2.20 -16.55
CA ASP A 72 4.30 2.66 -17.92
C ASP A 72 3.62 1.69 -18.90
N ARG A 73 2.67 2.20 -19.71
CA ARG A 73 1.96 1.47 -20.77
C ARG A 73 2.90 0.81 -21.78
N ARG A 74 4.13 1.27 -21.86
CA ARG A 74 5.16 0.71 -22.74
C ARG A 74 5.89 -0.47 -22.12
N ASN A 75 5.61 -0.82 -20.85
CA ASN A 75 6.26 -1.95 -20.19
C ASN A 75 5.65 -3.25 -20.72
N PRO A 76 6.37 -3.96 -21.62
CA PRO A 76 5.82 -5.12 -22.32
C PRO A 76 5.64 -6.33 -21.41
N LEU A 77 6.08 -6.24 -20.15
CA LEU A 77 5.98 -7.32 -19.16
C LEU A 77 4.62 -7.41 -18.49
N LEU A 78 3.78 -6.37 -18.62
CA LEU A 78 2.41 -6.37 -18.09
C LEU A 78 1.44 -7.16 -18.98
N ASP A 79 1.79 -7.33 -20.26
CA ASP A 79 1.08 -8.22 -21.20
C ASP A 79 1.52 -9.69 -21.07
N ALA A 80 2.44 -10.00 -20.15
CA ALA A 80 2.84 -11.37 -19.91
C ALA A 80 1.64 -12.18 -19.40
N LYS A 81 1.15 -13.13 -20.21
CA LYS A 81 0.13 -14.14 -19.84
C LYS A 81 0.67 -15.13 -18.81
N ARG A 82 1.21 -14.63 -17.71
CA ARG A 82 1.80 -15.39 -16.61
C ARG A 82 0.82 -15.36 -15.44
N PRO A 83 0.17 -16.49 -15.10
CA PRO A 83 -0.91 -16.52 -14.11
C PRO A 83 -0.50 -15.99 -12.74
N LEU A 84 0.73 -16.25 -12.28
CA LEU A 84 1.16 -15.84 -10.94
C LEU A 84 1.36 -14.32 -10.85
N ILE A 85 1.91 -13.70 -11.89
CA ILE A 85 2.05 -12.24 -11.98
C ILE A 85 0.67 -11.59 -11.95
N ASN A 86 -0.29 -12.14 -12.70
CA ASN A 86 -1.65 -11.60 -12.73
C ASN A 86 -2.33 -11.64 -11.36
N LYS A 87 -2.18 -12.75 -10.62
CA LYS A 87 -2.68 -12.87 -9.23
C LYS A 87 -2.03 -11.84 -8.29
N ALA A 88 -0.73 -11.58 -8.45
CA ALA A 88 -0.05 -10.54 -7.68
C ALA A 88 -0.56 -9.13 -8.02
N LEU A 89 -0.79 -8.84 -9.30
CA LEU A 89 -1.40 -7.59 -9.75
C LEU A 89 -2.86 -7.44 -9.29
N ASP A 90 -3.61 -8.53 -9.18
CA ASP A 90 -4.98 -8.50 -8.64
C ASP A 90 -4.97 -8.05 -7.18
N ILE A 91 -4.10 -8.62 -6.34
CA ILE A 91 -3.94 -8.16 -4.95
C ILE A 91 -3.45 -6.72 -4.92
N TRP A 92 -2.39 -6.40 -5.67
CA TRP A 92 -1.81 -5.06 -5.69
C TRP A 92 -2.82 -3.98 -6.10
N ALA A 93 -3.74 -4.29 -7.01
CA ALA A 93 -4.81 -3.35 -7.38
C ALA A 93 -5.93 -3.30 -6.34
N ALA A 94 -6.33 -4.45 -5.79
CA ALA A 94 -7.42 -4.53 -4.82
C ALA A 94 -7.06 -3.91 -3.47
N THR A 95 -5.80 -3.94 -3.05
CA THR A 95 -5.35 -3.32 -1.78
C THR A 95 -5.51 -1.81 -1.79
N ARG A 96 -5.41 -1.17 -2.95
CA ARG A 96 -5.59 0.29 -3.07
C ARG A 96 -6.98 0.75 -2.62
N LEU A 97 -8.00 -0.10 -2.74
CA LEU A 97 -9.43 0.17 -2.48
C LEU A 97 -9.79 0.46 -1.02
N ILE A 98 -8.86 0.19 -0.11
CA ILE A 98 -9.03 0.35 1.33
C ILE A 98 -7.93 1.24 1.93
N GLU A 99 -7.14 1.90 1.08
CA GLU A 99 -6.08 2.81 1.53
C GLU A 99 -6.58 4.26 1.62
N ARG A 100 -7.69 4.57 0.95
CA ARG A 100 -8.23 5.92 0.88
C ARG A 100 -9.73 5.91 1.12
N THR A 101 -10.21 6.99 1.72
CA THR A 101 -11.63 7.19 1.98
C THR A 101 -12.40 7.33 0.67
N TRP A 102 -13.53 6.62 0.58
CA TRP A 102 -14.39 6.64 -0.59
C TRP A 102 -15.12 7.98 -0.76
N LYS A 103 -15.41 8.31 -2.01
CA LYS A 103 -15.96 9.59 -2.46
C LYS A 103 -17.41 9.49 -2.88
N LEU A 104 -18.26 10.43 -2.47
CA LEU A 104 -19.56 10.65 -3.09
C LEU A 104 -19.38 11.46 -4.39
N CYS A 105 -19.90 10.93 -5.50
CA CYS A 105 -19.77 11.53 -6.84
C CYS A 105 -21.12 11.73 -7.54
N GLY A 106 -22.22 11.44 -6.84
CA GLY A 106 -23.58 11.69 -7.33
C GLY A 106 -24.05 13.10 -7.00
N ARG A 107 -25.26 13.44 -7.46
CA ARG A 107 -25.94 14.68 -7.04
C ARG A 107 -26.37 14.65 -5.57
N GLU A 108 -26.65 13.45 -5.06
CA GLU A 108 -27.00 13.24 -3.66
C GLU A 108 -25.72 13.24 -2.81
N THR A 109 -25.69 14.12 -1.80
CA THR A 109 -24.57 14.27 -0.86
C THR A 109 -25.00 14.09 0.59
N PHE A 110 -26.26 13.76 0.85
CA PHE A 110 -26.84 13.58 2.19
C PHE A 110 -26.71 14.82 3.09
N GLY A 111 -26.67 16.01 2.48
CA GLY A 111 -26.41 17.27 3.17
C GLY A 111 -24.95 17.47 3.58
N ILE A 112 -24.03 16.62 3.10
CA ILE A 112 -22.59 16.80 3.28
C ILE A 112 -22.11 17.79 2.23
N HIS A 113 -21.42 18.84 2.67
CA HIS A 113 -20.87 19.88 1.80
C HIS A 113 -19.35 19.74 1.69
N SER A 114 -18.83 19.98 0.48
CA SER A 114 -17.39 20.01 0.27
C SER A 114 -16.78 21.20 1.02
N HIS A 115 -15.67 20.95 1.70
CA HIS A 115 -15.01 22.00 2.45
C HIS A 115 -14.15 22.84 1.50
N GLN A 116 -14.05 24.14 1.79
CA GLN A 116 -13.31 25.10 0.96
C GLN A 116 -12.04 25.63 1.65
N GLY A 117 -11.77 25.20 2.89
CA GLY A 117 -10.60 25.59 3.66
C GLY A 117 -9.30 25.21 2.94
N ARG A 118 -8.32 26.12 2.93
CA ARG A 118 -7.05 25.92 2.19
C ARG A 118 -6.19 24.79 2.77
N SER A 119 -6.35 24.49 4.06
CA SER A 119 -5.67 23.42 4.82
C SER A 119 -6.57 22.21 5.12
N ASP A 120 -7.79 22.17 4.57
CA ASP A 120 -8.74 21.10 4.84
C ASP A 120 -8.44 19.85 3.98
N PRO A 121 -8.22 18.66 4.59
CA PRO A 121 -7.96 17.43 3.84
C PRO A 121 -9.14 16.99 2.96
N TRP A 122 -10.34 17.53 3.17
CA TRP A 122 -11.56 17.25 2.41
C TRP A 122 -11.85 18.32 1.35
N LYS A 123 -10.88 19.19 1.03
CA LYS A 123 -11.09 20.27 0.07
C LYS A 123 -11.51 19.75 -1.30
N GLY A 124 -12.61 20.30 -1.83
CA GLY A 124 -13.12 19.94 -3.16
C GLY A 124 -13.71 18.52 -3.23
N PHE A 125 -13.95 17.90 -2.07
CA PHE A 125 -14.27 16.50 -1.96
C PHE A 125 -15.42 16.27 -0.95
N VAL A 126 -16.30 15.30 -1.22
CA VAL A 126 -17.39 14.88 -0.31
C VAL A 126 -17.18 13.41 0.07
N PRO A 127 -16.67 13.12 1.28
CA PRO A 127 -16.47 11.73 1.72
C PRO A 127 -17.78 10.99 1.96
N VAL A 128 -17.73 9.66 1.84
CA VAL A 128 -18.75 8.77 2.40
C VAL A 128 -18.77 8.90 3.93
N THR A 129 -19.80 8.40 4.61
CA THR A 129 -19.80 8.41 6.08
C THR A 129 -18.78 7.40 6.64
N PRO A 130 -18.24 7.59 7.86
CA PRO A 130 -17.28 6.66 8.44
C PRO A 130 -17.82 5.22 8.55
N ILE A 131 -19.12 5.06 8.80
CA ILE A 131 -19.77 3.75 8.84
C ILE A 131 -19.80 3.09 7.45
N MET A 132 -20.12 3.85 6.41
CA MET A 132 -20.11 3.35 5.03
C MET A 132 -18.69 2.95 4.59
N ASP A 133 -17.70 3.78 4.91
CA ASP A 133 -16.26 3.51 4.66
C ASP A 133 -15.86 2.17 5.29
N GLN A 134 -16.18 2.00 6.59
CA GLN A 134 -15.90 0.76 7.31
C GLN A 134 -16.65 -0.45 6.72
N GLN A 135 -17.90 -0.29 6.30
CA GLN A 135 -18.66 -1.37 5.65
C GLN A 135 -18.01 -1.77 4.31
N LEU A 136 -17.54 -0.82 3.51
CA LEU A 136 -16.83 -1.08 2.26
C LEU A 136 -15.52 -1.81 2.53
N ASP A 137 -14.72 -1.34 3.48
CA ASP A 137 -13.45 -1.98 3.86
C ASP A 137 -13.67 -3.45 4.25
N GLN A 138 -14.70 -3.73 5.08
CA GLN A 138 -15.00 -5.09 5.49
C GLN A 138 -15.39 -5.99 4.31
N VAL A 139 -16.17 -5.48 3.36
CA VAL A 139 -16.53 -6.24 2.16
C VAL A 139 -15.30 -6.49 1.29
N VAL A 140 -14.49 -5.47 1.03
CA VAL A 140 -13.26 -5.62 0.22
C VAL A 140 -12.29 -6.60 0.87
N ILE A 141 -12.05 -6.50 2.19
CA ILE A 141 -11.15 -7.39 2.91
C ILE A 141 -11.62 -8.84 2.83
N ARG A 142 -12.89 -9.10 3.21
CA ARG A 142 -13.39 -10.47 3.38
C ARG A 142 -13.69 -11.15 2.05
N GLU A 143 -14.33 -10.44 1.13
CA GLU A 143 -14.87 -11.02 -0.10
C GLU A 143 -13.89 -10.94 -1.29
N ILE A 144 -12.86 -10.10 -1.20
CA ILE A 144 -11.93 -9.85 -2.31
C ILE A 144 -10.50 -10.17 -1.90
N LEU A 145 -9.95 -9.46 -0.91
CA LEU A 145 -8.54 -9.58 -0.54
C LEU A 145 -8.22 -10.97 0.04
N VAL A 146 -9.05 -11.51 0.94
CA VAL A 146 -8.81 -12.83 1.53
C VAL A 146 -8.80 -13.95 0.48
N PRO A 147 -9.80 -14.07 -0.43
CA PRO A 147 -9.76 -15.03 -1.52
C PRO A 147 -8.55 -14.87 -2.45
N LEU A 148 -8.26 -13.64 -2.89
CA LEU A 148 -7.11 -13.37 -3.77
C LEU A 148 -5.78 -13.72 -3.09
N LYS A 149 -5.63 -13.41 -1.81
CA LYS A 149 -4.46 -13.78 -0.99
C LYS A 149 -4.28 -15.30 -0.96
N ASN A 150 -5.34 -16.04 -0.67
CA ASN A 150 -5.25 -17.50 -0.56
C ASN A 150 -4.87 -18.13 -1.91
N ASP A 151 -5.49 -17.67 -3.00
CA ASP A 151 -5.20 -18.12 -4.36
C ASP A 151 -3.75 -17.79 -4.79
N LEU A 152 -3.29 -16.55 -4.54
CA LEU A 152 -1.90 -16.17 -4.81
C LEU A 152 -0.92 -17.00 -3.98
N LEU A 153 -1.16 -17.16 -2.68
CA LEU A 153 -0.24 -17.90 -1.80
C LEU A 153 -0.14 -19.38 -2.21
N ASN A 154 -1.23 -20.00 -2.63
CA ASN A 154 -1.21 -21.38 -3.12
C ASN A 154 -0.37 -21.49 -4.39
N ALA A 155 -0.63 -20.64 -5.39
CA ALA A 155 0.14 -20.63 -6.65
C ALA A 155 1.62 -20.26 -6.44
N LEU A 156 1.91 -19.35 -5.50
CA LEU A 156 3.27 -18.95 -5.15
C LEU A 156 4.02 -20.10 -4.48
N LYS A 157 3.41 -20.79 -3.51
CA LYS A 157 4.01 -21.95 -2.86
C LYS A 157 4.35 -23.05 -3.86
N GLU A 158 3.41 -23.40 -4.74
CA GLU A 158 3.65 -24.40 -5.78
C GLU A 158 4.92 -24.10 -6.59
N LYS A 159 5.07 -22.85 -7.06
CA LYS A 159 6.22 -22.45 -7.88
C LYS A 159 7.51 -22.25 -7.09
N VAL A 160 7.44 -21.73 -5.86
CA VAL A 160 8.61 -21.52 -5.00
C VAL A 160 9.27 -22.85 -4.63
N TYR A 161 8.47 -23.90 -4.40
CA TYR A 161 8.95 -25.21 -3.97
C TYR A 161 9.10 -26.23 -5.13
N ALA A 162 8.79 -25.86 -6.37
CA ALA A 162 9.02 -26.70 -7.55
C ALA A 162 10.52 -26.79 -7.89
N GLU A 163 11.24 -27.73 -7.27
CA GLU A 163 12.70 -27.84 -7.41
C GLU A 163 13.16 -28.12 -8.85
N ASN A 164 12.43 -28.99 -9.56
CA ASN A 164 12.78 -29.41 -10.91
C ASN A 164 12.59 -28.29 -11.96
N ASP A 165 11.63 -27.40 -11.75
CA ASP A 165 11.25 -26.34 -12.68
C ASP A 165 11.69 -24.94 -12.21
N ARG A 166 12.53 -24.87 -11.17
CA ARG A 166 12.94 -23.62 -10.52
C ARG A 166 13.46 -22.56 -11.51
N LYS A 167 14.29 -22.97 -12.49
CA LYS A 167 14.82 -22.07 -13.52
C LYS A 167 13.73 -21.55 -14.47
N LEU A 168 12.77 -22.39 -14.83
CA LEU A 168 11.64 -22.01 -15.71
C LEU A 168 10.70 -21.02 -15.01
N HIS A 169 10.55 -21.13 -13.70
CA HIS A 169 9.71 -20.22 -12.90
C HIS A 169 10.44 -18.97 -12.42
N ALA A 170 11.77 -18.91 -12.51
CA ALA A 170 12.59 -17.87 -11.88
C ALA A 170 12.18 -16.45 -12.29
N PHE A 171 11.88 -16.21 -13.58
CA PHE A 171 11.47 -14.89 -14.05
C PHE A 171 10.07 -14.50 -13.57
N GLU A 172 9.13 -15.44 -13.59
CA GLU A 172 7.77 -15.22 -13.09
C GLU A 172 7.80 -14.92 -11.58
N LEU A 173 8.56 -15.70 -10.81
CA LEU A 173 8.78 -15.48 -9.38
C LEU A 173 9.44 -14.13 -9.11
N TYR A 174 10.46 -13.75 -9.90
CA TYR A 174 11.10 -12.45 -9.78
C TYR A 174 10.10 -11.29 -9.92
N LEU A 175 9.28 -11.29 -10.96
CA LEU A 175 8.29 -10.21 -11.14
C LEU A 175 7.19 -10.26 -10.07
N THR A 176 6.72 -11.45 -9.69
CA THR A 176 5.71 -11.60 -8.63
C THR A 176 6.21 -11.06 -7.30
N PHE A 177 7.42 -11.45 -6.85
CA PHE A 177 7.99 -10.93 -5.61
C PHE A 177 8.23 -9.42 -5.71
N PHE A 178 8.64 -8.89 -6.86
CA PHE A 178 8.83 -7.45 -7.05
C PHE A 178 7.52 -6.68 -6.85
N ILE A 179 6.42 -7.16 -7.42
CA ILE A 179 5.08 -6.57 -7.22
C ILE A 179 4.67 -6.62 -5.75
N LEU A 180 4.93 -7.73 -5.06
CA LEU A 180 4.61 -7.89 -3.64
C LEU A 180 5.47 -6.99 -2.74
N MET A 181 6.76 -6.80 -3.05
CA MET A 181 7.63 -5.86 -2.36
C MET A 181 7.13 -4.43 -2.53
N ASN A 182 6.80 -4.05 -3.76
CA ASN A 182 6.22 -2.74 -4.02
C ASN A 182 4.89 -2.55 -3.27
N ASN A 183 4.04 -3.58 -3.22
CA ASN A 183 2.80 -3.51 -2.45
C ASN A 183 3.06 -3.28 -0.95
N ALA A 184 4.09 -3.89 -0.38
CA ALA A 184 4.47 -3.69 1.02
C ALA A 184 4.99 -2.27 1.29
N GLU A 185 5.80 -1.71 0.40
CA GLU A 185 6.26 -0.30 0.47
C GLU A 185 5.06 0.66 0.49
N MET A 186 4.10 0.45 -0.42
CA MET A 186 2.89 1.28 -0.52
C MET A 186 2.00 1.18 0.72
N GLN A 187 1.86 -0.02 1.30
CA GLN A 187 1.07 -0.21 2.52
C GLN A 187 1.70 0.52 3.71
N LEU A 188 3.02 0.40 3.90
CA LEU A 188 3.71 1.13 4.96
C LEU A 188 3.62 2.65 4.77
N ALA A 189 3.68 3.13 3.52
CA ALA A 189 3.44 4.54 3.21
C ALA A 189 2.02 4.99 3.59
N ALA A 190 1.01 4.15 3.31
CA ALA A 190 -0.36 4.43 3.69
C ALA A 190 -0.55 4.46 5.22
N GLU A 191 0.07 3.53 5.96
CA GLU A 191 0.03 3.52 7.43
C GLU A 191 0.73 4.76 8.04
N GLN A 192 1.88 5.17 7.49
CA GLN A 192 2.56 6.41 7.93
C GLN A 192 1.70 7.65 7.66
N GLU A 193 1.12 7.75 6.46
CA GLU A 193 0.24 8.87 6.11
C GLU A 193 -1.03 8.87 6.98
N PHE A 194 -1.56 7.69 7.31
CA PHE A 194 -2.69 7.55 8.24
C PHE A 194 -2.30 8.06 9.64
N ALA A 195 -1.16 7.63 10.18
CA ALA A 195 -0.69 8.08 11.49
C ALA A 195 -0.53 9.62 11.54
N ARG A 196 0.07 10.19 10.51
CA ARG A 196 0.24 11.64 10.35
C ARG A 196 -1.12 12.35 10.27
N ARG A 197 -2.04 11.87 9.44
CA ARG A 197 -3.36 12.48 9.24
C ARG A 197 -4.21 12.48 10.51
N TYR A 198 -4.04 11.49 11.38
CA TYR A 198 -4.75 11.43 12.66
C TYR A 198 -3.99 12.08 13.81
N GLY A 199 -2.80 12.65 13.55
CA GLY A 199 -1.98 13.32 14.56
C GLY A 199 -1.45 12.38 15.64
N PHE A 200 -1.20 11.11 15.28
CA PHE A 200 -0.61 10.16 16.19
C PHE A 200 0.88 10.41 16.35
N SER A 201 1.40 10.17 17.56
CA SER A 201 2.82 10.10 17.79
C SER A 201 3.42 8.81 17.23
N GLY A 202 4.69 8.86 16.86
CA GLY A 202 5.44 7.74 16.28
C GLY A 202 5.23 7.58 14.77
N ARG A 203 6.15 6.83 14.13
CA ARG A 203 6.22 6.71 12.67
C ARG A 203 4.98 6.09 12.03
N PHE A 204 4.39 5.10 12.70
CA PHE A 204 3.20 4.35 12.23
C PHE A 204 2.04 4.43 13.24
N GLY A 205 2.06 5.43 14.11
CA GLY A 205 1.01 5.69 15.09
C GLY A 205 1.10 4.82 16.36
N PRO A 206 0.00 4.71 17.13
CA PRO A 206 0.01 4.05 18.43
C PRO A 206 0.24 2.54 18.30
N ARG A 207 0.56 1.88 19.42
CA ARG A 207 0.97 0.46 19.49
C ARG A 207 0.17 -0.50 18.59
N GLY A 208 -1.16 -0.41 18.58
CA GLY A 208 -1.99 -1.30 17.74
C GLY A 208 -1.72 -1.13 16.24
N LYS A 209 -1.56 0.11 15.77
CA LYS A 209 -1.22 0.44 14.38
C LYS A 209 0.24 0.16 14.05
N TYR A 210 1.12 0.41 15.01
CA TYR A 210 2.52 0.02 14.88
C TYR A 210 2.68 -1.49 14.67
N MET A 211 1.92 -2.32 15.38
CA MET A 211 1.95 -3.79 15.20
C MET A 211 1.52 -4.22 13.80
N ASP A 212 0.55 -3.53 13.18
CA ASP A 212 0.15 -3.80 11.79
C ASP A 212 1.31 -3.51 10.82
N ALA A 213 2.00 -2.37 10.99
CA ALA A 213 3.18 -2.01 10.21
C ALA A 213 4.35 -2.99 10.45
N GLU A 214 4.59 -3.41 11.69
CA GLU A 214 5.60 -4.40 12.04
C GLU A 214 5.32 -5.76 11.36
N ALA A 215 4.06 -6.21 11.37
CA ALA A 215 3.66 -7.43 10.66
C ALA A 215 3.91 -7.34 9.15
N GLN A 216 3.63 -6.19 8.53
CA GLN A 216 3.92 -5.94 7.10
C GLN A 216 5.44 -5.96 6.83
N PHE A 217 6.23 -5.31 7.69
CA PHE A 217 7.69 -5.33 7.63
C PHE A 217 8.25 -6.75 7.69
N HIS A 218 7.78 -7.56 8.64
CA HIS A 218 8.19 -8.97 8.74
C HIS A 218 7.76 -9.80 7.53
N ALA A 219 6.55 -9.59 7.01
CA ALA A 219 6.09 -10.27 5.81
C ALA A 219 7.00 -9.98 4.60
N ALA A 220 7.41 -8.72 4.41
CA ALA A 220 8.35 -8.31 3.36
C ALA A 220 9.69 -9.04 3.48
N ARG A 221 10.23 -9.12 4.70
CA ARG A 221 11.50 -9.82 4.98
C ARG A 221 11.42 -11.32 4.74
N THR A 222 10.34 -11.97 5.17
CA THR A 222 10.11 -13.39 4.92
C THR A 222 10.04 -13.65 3.42
N MET A 223 9.33 -12.80 2.67
CA MET A 223 9.29 -12.89 1.22
C MET A 223 10.67 -12.72 0.57
N LEU A 224 11.51 -11.78 1.04
CA LEU A 224 12.90 -11.63 0.58
C LEU A 224 13.74 -12.89 0.87
N GLY A 225 13.59 -13.50 2.05
CA GLY A 225 14.25 -14.75 2.39
C GLY A 225 13.85 -15.90 1.46
N HIS A 226 12.55 -16.03 1.16
CA HIS A 226 12.05 -17.00 0.19
C HIS A 226 12.56 -16.72 -1.22
N PHE A 227 12.64 -15.46 -1.63
CA PHE A 227 13.15 -15.05 -2.92
C PHE A 227 14.64 -15.42 -3.10
N HIS A 228 15.47 -15.09 -2.12
CA HIS A 228 16.93 -15.28 -2.22
C HIS A 228 17.37 -16.72 -1.97
N TYR A 229 16.82 -17.40 -0.95
CA TYR A 229 17.37 -18.67 -0.49
C TYR A 229 16.58 -19.90 -0.94
N ILE A 230 15.25 -19.80 -0.96
CA ILE A 230 14.37 -20.95 -1.27
C ILE A 230 14.14 -21.05 -2.78
N SER A 231 13.52 -20.03 -3.37
CA SER A 231 13.25 -20.00 -4.82
C SER A 231 14.49 -19.72 -5.66
N ARG A 232 15.51 -19.04 -5.10
CA ARG A 232 16.74 -18.61 -5.79
C ARG A 232 16.44 -17.88 -7.10
N ALA A 233 15.31 -17.16 -7.14
CA ALA A 233 14.86 -16.46 -8.34
C ALA A 233 15.75 -15.25 -8.68
N ASN A 234 16.60 -14.80 -7.75
CA ASN A 234 17.65 -13.81 -8.00
C ASN A 234 18.67 -14.23 -9.09
N CYS A 235 18.71 -15.51 -9.47
CA CYS A 235 19.56 -15.99 -10.56
C CYS A 235 19.27 -15.28 -11.91
N VAL A 236 18.03 -14.83 -12.17
CA VAL A 236 17.68 -14.12 -13.42
C VAL A 236 18.45 -12.81 -13.60
N LEU A 237 18.88 -12.18 -12.51
CA LEU A 237 19.65 -10.94 -12.56
C LEU A 237 21.14 -11.18 -12.81
N LYS A 238 21.63 -12.40 -12.61
CA LYS A 238 23.03 -12.80 -12.82
C LYS A 238 23.23 -13.62 -14.10
N ALA A 239 22.17 -14.24 -14.60
CA ALA A 239 22.18 -15.13 -15.76
C ALA A 239 22.77 -14.48 -17.02
N SER A 240 23.55 -15.26 -17.78
CA SER A 240 24.02 -14.85 -19.10
C SER A 240 22.85 -14.77 -20.08
N GLN A 241 23.05 -14.13 -21.24
CA GLN A 241 22.01 -14.10 -22.27
C GLN A 241 21.60 -15.52 -22.72
N LYS A 242 22.55 -16.47 -22.77
CA LYS A 242 22.28 -17.87 -23.08
C LYS A 242 21.39 -18.52 -22.02
N ASP A 243 21.74 -18.39 -20.75
CA ASP A 243 20.96 -18.98 -19.64
C ASP A 243 19.54 -18.42 -19.58
N LEU A 244 19.36 -17.13 -19.86
CA LEU A 244 18.02 -16.52 -19.93
C LEU A 244 17.17 -17.14 -21.05
N ARG A 245 17.76 -17.50 -22.19
CA ARG A 245 17.03 -18.22 -23.26
C ARG A 245 16.67 -19.63 -22.85
N GLU A 246 17.55 -20.32 -22.15
CA GLU A 246 17.25 -21.66 -21.59
C GLU A 246 16.13 -21.62 -20.53
N MET A 247 15.97 -20.50 -19.83
CA MET A 247 14.82 -20.22 -18.95
C MET A 247 13.53 -19.88 -19.72
N GLY A 248 13.56 -19.86 -21.06
CA GLY A 248 12.41 -19.57 -21.91
C GLY A 248 12.11 -18.07 -22.08
N LEU A 249 13.09 -17.18 -21.84
CA LEU A 249 12.85 -15.73 -21.96
C LEU A 249 13.01 -15.22 -23.40
N GLY A 250 12.05 -14.39 -23.82
CA GLY A 250 12.07 -13.68 -25.10
C GLY A 250 12.96 -12.43 -25.11
N ASP A 251 13.11 -11.82 -26.29
CA ASP A 251 14.00 -10.66 -26.49
C ASP A 251 13.64 -9.48 -25.58
N ARG A 252 12.34 -9.30 -25.33
CA ARG A 252 11.80 -8.23 -24.49
C ARG A 252 12.17 -8.43 -23.02
N GLU A 253 11.99 -9.64 -22.50
CA GLU A 253 12.32 -9.98 -21.11
C GLU A 253 13.83 -9.88 -20.87
N VAL A 254 14.63 -10.35 -21.83
CA VAL A 254 16.10 -10.21 -21.78
C VAL A 254 16.52 -8.73 -21.80
N SER A 255 15.93 -7.93 -22.68
CA SER A 255 16.22 -6.49 -22.78
C SER A 255 15.82 -5.74 -21.51
N TYR A 256 14.68 -6.08 -20.93
CA TYR A 256 14.25 -5.55 -19.64
C TYR A 256 15.24 -5.90 -18.52
N LEU A 257 15.67 -7.15 -18.40
CA LEU A 257 16.63 -7.53 -17.35
C LEU A 257 17.98 -6.83 -17.54
N LYS A 258 18.43 -6.58 -18.78
CA LYS A 258 19.60 -5.76 -19.06
C LYS A 258 19.42 -4.31 -18.58
N TYR A 259 18.26 -3.72 -18.87
CA TYR A 259 17.90 -2.38 -18.39
C TYR A 259 17.90 -2.32 -16.86
N VAL A 260 17.23 -3.26 -16.19
CA VAL A 260 17.20 -3.34 -14.72
C VAL A 260 18.62 -3.41 -14.15
N ARG A 261 19.49 -4.29 -14.68
CA ARG A 261 20.89 -4.40 -14.23
C ARG A 261 21.65 -3.07 -14.36
N GLN A 262 21.42 -2.32 -15.43
CA GLN A 262 22.02 -1.00 -15.61
C GLN A 262 21.49 0.01 -14.59
N GLN A 263 20.17 0.04 -14.39
CA GLN A 263 19.53 0.93 -13.42
C GLN A 263 19.96 0.61 -11.99
N THR A 264 20.08 -0.66 -11.62
CA THR A 264 20.57 -1.08 -10.29
C THR A 264 21.97 -0.53 -10.02
N LYS A 265 22.86 -0.56 -11.02
CA LYS A 265 24.20 0.01 -10.88
C LYS A 265 24.16 1.53 -10.72
N ALA A 266 23.36 2.21 -11.53
CA ALA A 266 23.24 3.67 -11.50
C ALA A 266 22.62 4.19 -10.17
N GLN A 267 21.64 3.47 -9.62
CA GLN A 267 20.91 3.86 -8.42
C GLN A 267 21.53 3.33 -7.11
N LYS A 268 22.69 2.67 -7.17
CA LYS A 268 23.34 2.10 -5.98
C LYS A 268 23.51 3.11 -4.83
N PRO A 269 23.92 4.38 -5.05
CA PRO A 269 24.03 5.34 -3.95
C PRO A 269 22.70 5.61 -3.24
N GLU A 270 21.62 5.70 -4.01
CA GLU A 270 20.26 5.92 -3.49
C GLU A 270 19.79 4.73 -2.64
N PHE A 271 20.02 3.50 -3.11
CA PHE A 271 19.68 2.29 -2.35
C PHE A 271 20.42 2.22 -1.00
N MET A 272 21.70 2.58 -0.99
CA MET A 272 22.47 2.65 0.25
C MET A 272 21.98 3.75 1.20
N ARG A 273 21.40 4.83 0.67
CA ARG A 273 20.73 5.88 1.47
C ARG A 273 19.45 5.33 2.10
N LEU A 274 18.57 4.72 1.30
CA LEU A 274 17.31 4.14 1.77
C LEU A 274 17.53 3.16 2.92
N MET A 275 18.53 2.27 2.80
CA MET A 275 18.87 1.30 3.84
C MET A 275 19.39 1.96 5.13
N ARG A 276 20.27 2.95 5.01
CA ARG A 276 20.86 3.67 6.15
C ARG A 276 19.85 4.51 6.91
N GLU A 277 18.91 5.10 6.20
CA GLU A 277 17.86 5.95 6.77
C GLU A 277 16.60 5.17 7.12
N HIS A 278 16.63 3.83 7.00
CA HIS A 278 15.50 2.96 7.36
C HIS A 278 14.19 3.38 6.71
N LYS A 279 14.20 3.80 5.44
CA LYS A 279 13.04 4.38 4.72
C LYS A 279 12.05 3.32 4.22
N TYR A 280 11.49 2.52 5.12
CA TYR A 280 10.66 1.34 4.80
C TYR A 280 9.46 1.62 3.86
N GLU A 281 8.83 2.78 4.03
CA GLU A 281 7.70 3.30 3.25
C GLU A 281 8.11 3.90 1.90
N SER A 282 9.40 4.12 1.67
CA SER A 282 9.85 4.79 0.45
C SER A 282 9.87 3.82 -0.74
N PRO A 283 9.54 4.29 -1.95
CA PRO A 283 9.64 3.48 -3.16
C PRO A 283 11.01 2.83 -3.29
N LEU A 284 11.01 1.57 -3.70
CA LEU A 284 12.18 0.72 -3.89
C LEU A 284 12.91 0.28 -2.62
N TYR A 285 12.49 0.64 -1.41
CA TYR A 285 13.16 0.18 -0.18
C TYR A 285 13.27 -1.35 -0.09
N PHE A 286 12.21 -2.10 -0.35
CA PHE A 286 12.25 -3.57 -0.38
C PHE A 286 12.59 -4.08 -1.77
N CYS A 287 12.12 -3.43 -2.83
CA CYS A 287 12.35 -3.90 -4.20
C CYS A 287 13.84 -3.95 -4.55
N HIS A 288 14.63 -2.95 -4.15
CA HIS A 288 16.07 -2.95 -4.45
C HIS A 288 16.83 -4.09 -3.77
N GLN A 289 16.33 -4.57 -2.63
CA GLN A 289 16.95 -5.67 -1.89
C GLN A 289 16.88 -6.99 -2.66
N MET A 290 15.87 -7.17 -3.52
CA MET A 290 15.83 -8.29 -4.48
C MET A 290 16.94 -8.21 -5.52
N LEU A 291 17.41 -7.00 -5.83
CA LEU A 291 18.43 -6.76 -6.84
C LEU A 291 19.85 -6.95 -6.29
N SER A 292 19.99 -7.10 -4.98
CA SER A 292 21.28 -7.36 -4.33
C SER A 292 21.72 -8.81 -4.49
N SER A 293 22.98 -9.01 -4.88
CA SER A 293 23.61 -10.32 -4.96
C SER A 293 24.02 -10.89 -3.61
N GLU A 294 24.14 -10.03 -2.60
CA GLU A 294 24.66 -10.29 -1.25
C GLU A 294 23.62 -9.93 -0.20
N TRP A 295 22.33 -10.15 -0.52
CA TRP A 295 21.26 -9.84 0.41
C TRP A 295 21.43 -10.63 1.72
N SER A 296 21.23 -9.93 2.82
CA SER A 296 21.14 -10.48 4.16
C SER A 296 19.89 -9.90 4.84
N PRO A 297 19.30 -10.63 5.79
CA PRO A 297 18.07 -10.19 6.43
C PRO A 297 18.26 -8.87 7.19
N GLY A 298 19.44 -8.43 7.63
CA GLY A 298 19.57 -7.21 8.45
C GLY A 298 18.78 -7.28 9.77
N HIS A 299 18.60 -6.13 10.44
CA HIS A 299 17.96 -6.05 11.76
C HIS A 299 16.49 -6.47 11.77
N GLY A 300 16.07 -7.07 12.89
CA GLY A 300 14.80 -7.78 13.01
C GLY A 300 13.56 -6.92 13.24
N HIS A 301 13.68 -5.60 13.44
CA HIS A 301 12.56 -4.71 13.79
C HIS A 301 12.61 -3.42 12.97
N ILE A 302 11.51 -2.66 13.01
CA ILE A 302 11.42 -1.33 12.43
C ILE A 302 12.22 -0.36 13.30
N GLU A 303 13.14 0.38 12.69
CA GLU A 303 13.82 1.49 13.33
C GLU A 303 12.92 2.73 13.29
N GLU A 304 12.71 3.32 14.47
CA GLU A 304 11.96 4.57 14.60
C GLU A 304 12.77 5.74 14.02
N LEU A 305 12.06 6.76 13.54
CA LEU A 305 12.71 8.01 13.18
C LEU A 305 13.16 8.70 14.47
N PRO A 306 14.33 9.38 14.49
CA PRO A 306 14.72 10.18 15.65
C PRO A 306 13.61 11.18 15.97
N GLU A 307 13.19 11.25 17.24
CA GLU A 307 12.25 12.27 17.68
C GLU A 307 12.84 13.63 17.33
N THR A 308 12.22 14.36 16.40
CA THR A 308 12.52 15.77 16.21
C THR A 308 12.04 16.46 17.48
N GLY A 309 12.99 16.82 18.34
CA GLY A 309 12.75 17.24 19.71
C GLY A 309 11.62 18.23 19.86
N HIS A 310 10.80 18.00 20.89
CA HIS A 310 10.08 19.08 21.55
C HIS A 310 11.10 20.19 21.84
N ILE A 311 10.84 21.39 21.32
CA ILE A 311 11.47 22.59 21.85
C ILE A 311 11.01 22.64 23.31
N GLU A 312 11.91 22.32 24.24
CA GLU A 312 11.71 22.63 25.65
C GLU A 312 11.41 24.12 25.72
N GLU A 313 10.18 24.47 26.09
CA GLU A 313 9.88 25.81 26.55
C GLU A 313 10.82 26.08 27.72
N THR A 314 11.80 26.95 27.47
CA THR A 314 12.64 27.53 28.51
C THR A 314 11.71 28.04 29.62
N PRO A 315 11.90 27.63 30.89
CA PRO A 315 11.07 28.14 31.96
C PRO A 315 11.26 29.66 32.02
N GLU A 316 10.17 30.40 31.85
CA GLU A 316 10.12 31.83 32.14
C GLU A 316 10.66 32.04 33.55
N THR A 317 11.78 32.75 33.63
CA THR A 317 12.29 33.30 34.88
C THR A 317 11.22 34.21 35.46
N GLY A 318 10.53 33.73 36.50
CA GLY A 318 9.57 34.51 37.26
C GLY A 318 10.20 35.78 37.84
N PRO A 319 9.42 36.86 38.01
CA PRO A 319 9.94 38.13 38.47
C PRO A 319 10.42 38.05 39.93
N SER A 320 11.64 38.54 40.15
CA SER A 320 12.21 38.87 41.45
C SER A 320 11.27 39.78 42.23
N SER A 321 10.70 39.28 43.33
CA SER A 321 9.98 40.10 44.31
C SER A 321 11.00 40.75 45.24
N ASP A 322 11.36 42.00 44.94
CA ASP A 322 11.83 42.93 45.95
C ASP A 322 10.63 43.60 46.62
N TYR A 323 10.81 43.83 47.93
CA TYR A 323 10.10 44.74 48.85
C TYR A 323 9.35 44.11 50.04
N SER A 324 10.03 44.28 51.18
CA SER A 324 9.59 44.41 52.59
C SER A 324 9.32 43.16 53.41
#